data_AF-A0AAV0Y284-F1
#
_entry.id   AF-A0AAV0Y284-F1
#
_cell.length_a   1.000
_cell.length_b   1.000
_cell.length_c   1.000
_cell.angle_alpha   90.00
_cell.angle_beta   90.00
_cell.angle_gamma   90.00
#
_symmetry.space_group_name_H-M   'P 1'
#
loop_
_entity.id
_entity.type
_entity.pdbx_description
1 polymer ?
#
loop_
_entity_poly.entity_id
_entity_poly.type
_entity_poly.pdbx_seq_one_letter_code
_entity_poly.pdbx_strand_id
1 'polypeptide(L)'
;MSDQQQDRPARQERQAPARGYMGRPEKQRNAQAPNLWKGKPAQPPRAEKLSPRNAPAQLPSPSRLHDISHVKVTEVSPAEGSVFASGISVREVSPRLEFTPSTPAIIDISRQTFAEMITDDSNLSKSLLPEYLDYYTTSMLWLRILSLKQKNSQPLIEQEQDILQLVQTTPFTVPEPIFLQLRQIGNIVTSTKQHLYPAFPELPTYQFNHRGGYYGELVVPNPETDDNIHNLYEEIPCLGVLTEAVRASIGNAGPGNYQSAVSYRGLQPNRNLLGFRPLGSRRLEPKNLAFECDITDVNFPSYPEHTGFNFRFLTSISDVLANSKTFKNTEVVFSTLTEVGAQSQTVISRPIPLPGNLSLSGEQNVTSLCQESISVYGSATFFNSQLIKTSVSDNNHTNWCVITPDNDTPIPPEWIENRNNRRNLPEPYLARVFTTVSQQAEAFRINTIKTLVLTKR
;
A
#
# COMPACT_ATOMS: atom_id res chain seq x y z
N MET A 1 4.91 46.10 81.61
CA MET A 1 5.41 46.51 80.28
C MET A 1 4.38 46.04 79.29
N SER A 2 3.64 46.98 78.75
CA SER A 2 2.26 46.80 78.32
C SER A 2 2.20 46.98 76.81
N ASP A 3 1.82 45.93 76.10
CA ASP A 3 1.78 45.90 74.64
C ASP A 3 0.54 46.58 74.08
N GLN A 4 0.81 47.32 73.00
CA GLN A 4 -0.11 48.16 72.25
C GLN A 4 -1.04 47.30 71.37
N GLN A 5 -2.35 47.52 71.47
CA GLN A 5 -3.33 47.06 70.49
C GLN A 5 -3.95 48.28 69.80
N GLN A 6 -3.64 48.42 68.51
CA GLN A 6 -4.15 49.45 67.60
C GLN A 6 -5.49 49.01 67.00
N ASP A 7 -6.55 49.80 67.23
CA ASP A 7 -7.83 49.70 66.51
C ASP A 7 -7.77 50.42 65.15
N ARG A 8 -8.25 49.72 64.11
CA ARG A 8 -8.24 50.18 62.70
C ARG A 8 -9.54 50.93 62.34
N PRO A 9 -9.48 51.96 61.48
CA PRO A 9 -10.64 52.76 61.09
C PRO A 9 -11.54 52.09 60.03
N ALA A 10 -12.80 52.52 60.03
CA ALA A 10 -13.94 52.00 59.27
C ALA A 10 -13.80 52.07 57.73
N ARG A 11 -14.33 51.04 57.06
CA ARG A 11 -14.40 50.84 55.60
C ARG A 11 -15.30 51.88 54.91
N GLN A 12 -14.76 52.54 53.88
CA GLN A 12 -15.53 53.23 52.84
C GLN A 12 -16.24 52.21 51.94
N GLU A 13 -17.57 52.30 51.84
CA GLU A 13 -18.36 51.57 50.83
C GLU A 13 -18.05 52.11 49.42
N ARG A 14 -17.42 51.29 48.59
CA ARG A 14 -17.30 51.53 47.14
C ARG A 14 -18.56 51.02 46.47
N GLN A 15 -19.34 51.91 45.84
CA GLN A 15 -20.39 51.52 44.90
C GLN A 15 -19.77 50.75 43.72
N ALA A 16 -20.31 49.56 43.44
CA ALA A 16 -19.90 48.75 42.29
C ALA A 16 -20.34 49.44 40.97
N PRO A 17 -19.51 49.43 39.91
CA PRO A 17 -19.92 49.98 38.61
C PRO A 17 -21.01 49.10 37.99
N ALA A 18 -22.10 49.75 37.54
CA ALA A 18 -23.22 49.08 36.87
C ALA A 18 -22.74 48.37 35.59
N ARG A 19 -22.93 47.04 35.52
CA ARG A 19 -22.62 46.23 34.34
C ARG A 19 -23.70 46.43 33.26
N GLY A 20 -23.41 47.24 32.24
CA GLY A 20 -24.27 47.43 31.05
C GLY A 20 -23.78 46.63 29.82
N TYR A 21 -24.67 46.38 28.87
CA TYR A 21 -24.36 45.70 27.60
C TYR A 21 -23.73 46.69 26.61
N MET A 22 -22.59 46.35 25.99
CA MET A 22 -21.80 47.25 25.12
C MET A 22 -21.86 46.88 23.62
N GLY A 23 -22.73 45.94 23.24
CA GLY A 23 -22.93 45.52 21.84
C GLY A 23 -24.02 46.32 21.13
N ARG A 24 -24.10 46.19 19.79
CA ARG A 24 -25.16 46.82 18.99
C ARG A 24 -26.55 46.46 19.54
N PRO A 25 -27.51 47.41 19.63
CA PRO A 25 -28.83 47.19 20.22
C PRO A 25 -29.57 45.95 19.67
N GLU A 26 -29.45 45.71 18.36
CA GLU A 26 -30.08 44.59 17.66
C GLU A 26 -29.66 43.20 18.17
N LYS A 27 -28.51 43.09 18.85
CA LYS A 27 -27.97 41.81 19.36
C LYS A 27 -28.16 41.64 20.86
N GLN A 28 -28.85 42.57 21.53
CA GLN A 28 -29.09 42.49 22.96
C GLN A 28 -30.22 41.50 23.28
N ARG A 29 -29.88 40.39 23.94
CA ARG A 29 -30.85 39.36 24.32
C ARG A 29 -31.60 39.63 25.62
N ASN A 30 -31.07 40.48 26.50
CA ASN A 30 -31.69 40.82 27.78
C ASN A 30 -32.19 42.27 27.77
N ALA A 31 -33.51 42.46 27.74
CA ALA A 31 -34.15 43.77 27.61
C ALA A 31 -34.05 44.68 28.85
N GLN A 32 -33.70 44.13 30.02
CA GLN A 32 -33.64 44.90 31.28
C GLN A 32 -32.26 45.49 31.60
N ALA A 33 -31.22 45.11 30.84
CA ALA A 33 -29.89 45.69 31.01
C ALA A 33 -29.75 47.00 30.21
N PRO A 34 -29.20 48.08 30.79
CA PRO A 34 -28.96 49.32 30.03
C PRO A 34 -27.92 49.08 28.92
N ASN A 35 -28.26 49.48 27.70
CA ASN A 35 -27.37 49.44 26.55
C ASN A 35 -26.49 50.69 26.51
N LEU A 36 -25.17 50.51 26.52
CA LEU A 36 -24.19 51.60 26.55
C LEU A 36 -23.46 51.80 25.20
N TRP A 37 -23.99 51.24 24.10
CA TRP A 37 -23.38 51.31 22.78
C TRP A 37 -23.38 52.73 22.21
N LYS A 38 -22.17 53.30 22.01
CA LYS A 38 -21.95 54.54 21.27
C LYS A 38 -21.48 54.17 19.85
N GLY A 39 -22.36 54.31 18.87
CA GLY A 39 -22.05 53.99 17.47
C GLY A 39 -20.84 54.75 16.91
N LYS A 40 -20.25 54.24 15.81
CA LYS A 40 -19.16 54.93 15.10
C LYS A 40 -19.70 56.15 14.34
N PRO A 41 -18.96 57.29 14.30
CA PRO A 41 -19.37 58.46 13.52
C PRO A 41 -19.40 58.15 12.01
N ALA A 42 -20.41 58.70 11.33
CA ALA A 42 -20.68 58.50 9.91
C ALA A 42 -19.57 59.06 9.02
N GLN A 43 -19.16 58.30 7.99
CA GLN A 43 -18.36 58.82 6.87
C GLN A 43 -19.26 59.60 5.89
N PRO A 44 -18.73 60.66 5.24
CA PRO A 44 -19.49 61.45 4.28
C PRO A 44 -19.79 60.67 2.98
N PRO A 45 -20.86 61.02 2.24
CA PRO A 45 -21.35 60.22 1.13
C PRO A 45 -20.45 60.33 -0.10
N ARG A 46 -20.18 59.17 -0.72
CA ARG A 46 -19.43 59.03 -1.97
C ARG A 46 -20.39 59.18 -3.14
N ALA A 47 -20.14 60.14 -4.03
CA ALA A 47 -20.96 60.39 -5.22
C ALA A 47 -21.06 59.16 -6.13
N GLU A 48 -22.30 58.84 -6.53
CA GLU A 48 -22.64 57.83 -7.53
C GLU A 48 -22.19 58.27 -8.92
N LYS A 49 -21.43 57.40 -9.61
CA LYS A 49 -21.28 57.47 -11.07
C LYS A 49 -22.03 56.30 -11.69
N LEU A 50 -23.06 56.64 -12.46
CA LEU A 50 -23.82 55.77 -13.34
C LEU A 50 -22.91 55.16 -14.43
N SER A 51 -23.05 53.86 -14.65
CA SER A 51 -22.43 53.11 -15.75
C SER A 51 -23.18 53.30 -17.07
N PRO A 52 -22.51 53.15 -18.22
CA PRO A 52 -23.15 52.62 -19.41
C PRO A 52 -22.57 51.26 -19.87
N ARG A 53 -23.48 50.50 -20.47
CA ARG A 53 -23.44 49.13 -21.01
C ARG A 53 -22.36 48.77 -22.06
N ASN A 54 -22.07 47.47 -22.09
CA ASN A 54 -21.72 46.56 -23.21
C ASN A 54 -20.33 46.61 -23.89
N ALA A 55 -19.45 45.63 -23.55
CA ALA A 55 -18.64 44.79 -24.46
C ALA A 55 -17.57 43.99 -23.65
N PRO A 56 -17.29 42.71 -23.95
CA PRO A 56 -16.21 41.97 -23.30
C PRO A 56 -14.88 42.32 -23.99
N ALA A 57 -14.17 43.29 -23.44
CA ALA A 57 -12.80 43.57 -23.84
C ALA A 57 -11.97 43.80 -22.58
N GLN A 58 -11.39 42.72 -22.06
CA GLN A 58 -10.05 42.71 -21.46
C GLN A 58 -9.72 41.30 -20.97
N LEU A 59 -8.68 40.73 -21.56
CA LEU A 59 -7.88 39.65 -20.96
C LEU A 59 -7.55 40.02 -19.49
N PRO A 60 -7.39 39.04 -18.59
CA PRO A 60 -7.03 39.33 -17.21
C PRO A 60 -5.79 40.23 -17.18
N SER A 61 -5.94 41.37 -16.50
CA SER A 61 -4.85 42.33 -16.32
C SER A 61 -3.61 41.60 -15.79
N PRO A 62 -2.40 41.88 -16.32
CA PRO A 62 -1.18 41.34 -15.74
C PRO A 62 -1.16 41.74 -14.26
N SER A 63 -1.01 40.74 -13.38
CA SER A 63 -0.90 40.94 -11.94
C SER A 63 0.15 42.01 -11.67
N ARG A 64 -0.30 43.13 -11.09
CA ARG A 64 0.53 44.31 -10.82
C ARG A 64 1.77 43.91 -10.03
N LEU A 65 2.92 44.14 -10.67
CA LEU A 65 4.18 44.46 -10.02
C LEU A 65 3.94 45.63 -9.04
N HIS A 66 4.59 45.56 -7.88
CA HIS A 66 4.59 46.53 -6.78
C HIS A 66 3.54 46.33 -5.68
N ASP A 67 3.79 45.33 -4.85
CA ASP A 67 3.71 45.49 -3.40
C ASP A 67 4.96 44.83 -2.79
N ILE A 68 6.09 45.57 -2.78
CA ILE A 68 7.31 45.12 -2.08
C ILE A 68 7.10 45.48 -0.60
N SER A 69 6.21 44.75 0.07
CA SER A 69 6.26 44.66 1.51
C SER A 69 7.63 44.07 1.88
N HIS A 70 8.42 44.79 2.68
CA HIS A 70 9.75 44.41 3.15
C HIS A 70 9.92 42.90 3.32
N VAL A 71 10.63 42.26 2.38
CA VAL A 71 11.04 40.88 2.53
C VAL A 71 12.05 40.85 3.66
N LYS A 72 11.63 40.38 4.84
CA LYS A 72 12.55 40.08 5.93
C LYS A 72 13.43 38.91 5.47
N VAL A 73 14.67 39.20 5.16
CA VAL A 73 15.72 38.18 4.99
C VAL A 73 15.89 37.53 6.36
N THR A 74 15.53 36.25 6.47
CA THR A 74 15.85 35.45 7.66
C THR A 74 17.33 35.10 7.59
N GLU A 75 18.06 35.25 8.71
CA GLU A 75 19.52 34.99 8.78
C GLU A 75 19.91 33.53 8.51
N VAL A 76 18.93 32.62 8.45
CA VAL A 76 19.15 31.17 8.39
C VAL A 76 19.44 30.68 6.96
N SER A 77 18.90 31.35 5.94
CA SER A 77 19.16 30.97 4.54
C SER A 77 18.94 32.15 3.58
N PRO A 78 19.89 32.45 2.69
CA PRO A 78 19.72 33.50 1.67
C PRO A 78 18.61 33.17 0.66
N ALA A 79 18.23 31.89 0.53
CA ALA A 79 17.12 31.46 -0.32
C ALA A 79 15.75 31.55 0.37
N GLU A 80 15.71 31.70 1.69
CA GLU A 80 14.48 31.95 2.45
C GLU A 80 14.10 33.44 2.34
N GLY A 81 13.74 33.84 1.12
CA GLY A 81 13.35 35.18 0.77
C GLY A 81 12.79 35.20 -0.64
N SER A 82 11.53 35.61 -0.78
CA SER A 82 10.77 35.65 -2.04
C SER A 82 11.46 36.43 -3.19
N VAL A 83 12.50 37.22 -2.89
CA VAL A 83 13.28 37.99 -3.88
C VAL A 83 13.83 37.10 -5.00
N PHE A 84 14.23 35.87 -4.68
CA PHE A 84 14.79 34.93 -5.66
C PHE A 84 13.74 34.06 -6.37
N ALA A 85 12.46 34.13 -6.01
CA ALA A 85 11.41 33.32 -6.63
C ALA A 85 10.76 34.00 -7.85
N SER A 86 10.94 35.31 -8.01
CA SER A 86 10.28 36.09 -9.05
C SER A 86 10.69 35.64 -10.46
N GLY A 87 9.73 35.19 -11.26
CA GLY A 87 9.93 34.81 -12.67
C GLY A 87 10.57 33.44 -12.89
N ILE A 88 10.75 32.64 -11.84
CA ILE A 88 11.30 31.27 -11.93
C ILE A 88 10.17 30.26 -11.75
N SER A 89 10.05 29.31 -12.68
CA SER A 89 9.17 28.15 -12.59
C SER A 89 9.98 26.87 -12.61
N VAL A 90 9.76 25.98 -11.65
CA VAL A 90 10.39 24.66 -11.59
C VAL A 90 9.40 23.62 -12.09
N ARG A 91 9.88 22.72 -12.95
CA ARG A 91 9.12 21.56 -13.45
C ARG A 91 10.02 20.34 -13.53
N GLU A 92 9.42 19.16 -13.46
CA GLU A 92 10.15 17.93 -13.75
C GLU A 92 10.61 17.89 -15.21
N VAL A 93 11.82 17.40 -15.42
CA VAL A 93 12.37 17.22 -16.77
C VAL A 93 11.71 16.02 -17.46
N SER A 94 11.53 14.93 -16.72
CA SER A 94 10.84 13.73 -17.18
C SER A 94 9.50 13.61 -16.46
N PRO A 95 8.38 13.96 -17.09
CA PRO A 95 7.08 14.07 -16.41
C PRO A 95 6.45 12.71 -16.08
N ARG A 96 7.00 11.61 -16.62
CA ARG A 96 6.50 10.26 -16.39
C ARG A 96 7.68 9.30 -16.26
N LEU A 97 8.27 9.27 -15.08
CA LEU A 97 9.30 8.31 -14.75
C LEU A 97 8.65 7.07 -14.14
N GLU A 98 8.91 5.92 -14.73
CA GLU A 98 8.29 4.67 -14.30
C GLU A 98 9.19 3.89 -13.34
N PHE A 99 8.57 3.08 -12.49
CA PHE A 99 9.23 2.09 -11.67
C PHE A 99 8.38 0.82 -11.62
N THR A 100 8.95 -0.28 -11.19
CA THR A 100 8.28 -1.58 -11.14
C THR A 100 8.04 -1.97 -9.67
N PRO A 101 6.78 -1.97 -9.20
CA PRO A 101 6.47 -2.40 -7.84
C PRO A 101 6.66 -3.91 -7.66
N SER A 102 6.92 -4.31 -6.41
CA SER A 102 6.86 -5.70 -5.98
C SER A 102 6.06 -5.86 -4.69
N THR A 103 5.54 -7.06 -4.47
CA THR A 103 4.73 -7.45 -3.31
C THR A 103 5.14 -8.81 -2.75
N PRO A 104 6.44 -9.06 -2.47
CA PRO A 104 6.89 -10.39 -2.10
C PRO A 104 6.34 -10.84 -0.74
N ALA A 105 6.04 -9.91 0.17
CA ALA A 105 5.55 -10.22 1.51
C ALA A 105 4.04 -10.52 1.58
N ILE A 106 3.28 -10.36 0.49
CA ILE A 106 1.81 -10.40 0.55
C ILE A 106 1.24 -11.74 1.04
N ILE A 107 1.87 -12.85 0.65
CA ILE A 107 1.47 -14.20 1.11
C ILE A 107 1.81 -14.40 2.58
N ASP A 108 2.95 -13.89 3.06
CA ASP A 108 3.27 -13.91 4.49
C ASP A 108 2.28 -13.07 5.29
N ILE A 109 1.91 -11.88 4.79
CA ILE A 109 0.89 -11.01 5.41
C ILE A 109 -0.46 -11.74 5.47
N SER A 110 -0.88 -12.39 4.38
CA SER A 110 -2.10 -13.22 4.35
C SER A 110 -2.07 -14.32 5.41
N ARG A 111 -0.99 -15.12 5.46
CA ARG A 111 -0.87 -16.24 6.41
C ARG A 111 -0.83 -15.78 7.86
N GLN A 112 -0.14 -14.69 8.16
CA GLN A 112 -0.12 -14.13 9.51
C GLN A 112 -1.47 -13.51 9.89
N THR A 113 -2.16 -12.88 8.94
CA THR A 113 -3.55 -12.40 9.13
C THR A 113 -4.47 -13.58 9.46
N PHE A 114 -4.43 -14.66 8.69
CA PHE A 114 -5.21 -15.86 8.96
C PHE A 114 -4.89 -16.46 10.34
N ALA A 115 -3.61 -16.56 10.70
CA ALA A 115 -3.17 -17.10 11.98
C ALA A 115 -3.78 -16.32 13.17
N GLU A 116 -3.82 -14.99 13.06
CA GLU A 116 -4.46 -14.17 14.08
C GLU A 116 -5.99 -14.32 14.07
N MET A 117 -6.63 -14.43 12.90
CA MET A 117 -8.08 -14.65 12.82
C MET A 117 -8.52 -15.97 13.45
N ILE A 118 -7.79 -17.08 13.22
CA ILE A 118 -8.13 -18.38 13.84
C ILE A 118 -7.82 -18.42 15.33
N THR A 119 -6.88 -17.61 15.80
CA THR A 119 -6.54 -17.51 17.22
C THR A 119 -7.65 -16.79 17.98
N ASP A 120 -8.28 -15.80 17.34
CA ASP A 120 -9.40 -15.04 17.90
C ASP A 120 -10.74 -15.78 17.76
N ASP A 121 -10.99 -16.41 16.60
CA ASP A 121 -12.15 -17.27 16.36
C ASP A 121 -11.75 -18.64 15.79
N SER A 122 -11.67 -19.63 16.68
CA SER A 122 -11.35 -21.01 16.29
C SER A 122 -12.37 -21.65 15.34
N ASN A 123 -13.62 -21.16 15.28
CA ASN A 123 -14.64 -21.67 14.36
C ASN A 123 -14.39 -21.23 12.92
N LEU A 124 -13.62 -20.16 12.67
CA LEU A 124 -13.24 -19.74 11.32
C LEU A 124 -12.55 -20.87 10.54
N SER A 125 -11.78 -21.71 11.23
CA SER A 125 -11.12 -22.89 10.64
C SER A 125 -12.08 -23.94 10.03
N LYS A 126 -13.39 -23.85 10.33
CA LYS A 126 -14.43 -24.68 9.73
C LYS A 126 -15.03 -24.07 8.46
N SER A 127 -14.77 -22.79 8.20
CA SER A 127 -15.38 -22.04 7.09
C SER A 127 -14.37 -21.58 6.05
N LEU A 128 -13.11 -21.37 6.43
CA LEU A 128 -12.08 -20.83 5.56
C LEU A 128 -10.76 -21.61 5.71
N LEU A 129 -10.17 -22.03 4.58
CA LEU A 129 -8.80 -22.53 4.54
C LEU A 129 -7.80 -21.40 4.33
N PRO A 130 -6.57 -21.50 4.84
CA PRO A 130 -5.58 -20.45 4.65
C PRO A 130 -5.17 -20.29 3.17
N GLU A 131 -5.22 -21.34 2.36
CA GLU A 131 -5.02 -21.25 0.90
C GLU A 131 -6.08 -20.37 0.22
N TYR A 132 -7.29 -20.30 0.77
CA TYR A 132 -8.36 -19.47 0.22
C TYR A 132 -8.09 -18.00 0.50
N LEU A 133 -7.55 -17.68 1.68
CA LEU A 133 -7.16 -16.31 1.99
C LEU A 133 -5.97 -15.85 1.13
N ASP A 134 -5.01 -16.73 0.83
CA ASP A 134 -3.91 -16.42 -0.09
C ASP A 134 -4.42 -16.14 -1.50
N TYR A 135 -5.34 -16.96 -2.00
CA TYR A 135 -6.03 -16.77 -3.27
C TYR A 135 -6.78 -15.44 -3.31
N TYR A 136 -7.59 -15.17 -2.28
CA TYR A 136 -8.37 -13.95 -2.17
C TYR A 136 -7.47 -12.72 -2.13
N THR A 137 -6.43 -12.74 -1.29
CA THR A 137 -5.46 -11.65 -1.15
C THR A 137 -4.75 -11.36 -2.48
N THR A 138 -4.32 -12.41 -3.19
CA THR A 138 -3.69 -12.28 -4.51
C THR A 138 -4.67 -11.70 -5.53
N SER A 139 -5.93 -12.11 -5.49
CA SER A 139 -6.97 -11.56 -6.36
C SER A 139 -7.21 -10.08 -6.09
N MET A 140 -7.30 -9.68 -4.81
CA MET A 140 -7.42 -8.28 -4.41
C MET A 140 -6.23 -7.44 -4.88
N LEU A 141 -5.01 -7.99 -4.83
CA LEU A 141 -3.82 -7.36 -5.39
C LEU A 141 -3.96 -7.14 -6.89
N TRP A 142 -4.39 -8.14 -7.65
CA TRP A 142 -4.57 -7.99 -9.09
C TRP A 142 -5.67 -6.98 -9.41
N LEU A 143 -6.81 -6.98 -8.71
CA LEU A 143 -7.83 -5.93 -8.88
C LEU A 143 -7.27 -4.54 -8.60
N ARG A 144 -6.38 -4.39 -7.61
CA ARG A 144 -5.65 -3.14 -7.34
C ARG A 144 -4.74 -2.76 -8.51
N ILE A 145 -3.96 -3.70 -9.02
CA ILE A 145 -3.07 -3.49 -10.18
C ILE A 145 -3.87 -3.04 -11.40
N LEU A 146 -4.98 -3.72 -11.74
CA LEU A 146 -5.80 -3.37 -12.90
C LEU A 146 -6.42 -1.98 -12.77
N SER A 147 -6.92 -1.62 -11.58
CA SER A 147 -7.42 -0.26 -11.30
C SER A 147 -6.33 0.79 -11.48
N LEU A 148 -5.09 0.52 -11.03
CA LEU A 148 -3.96 1.42 -11.23
C LEU A 148 -3.54 1.51 -12.71
N LYS A 149 -3.52 0.39 -13.44
CA LYS A 149 -3.27 0.37 -14.89
C LYS A 149 -4.28 1.28 -15.62
N GLN A 150 -5.57 1.16 -15.32
CA GLN A 150 -6.61 2.01 -15.88
C GLN A 150 -6.39 3.50 -15.58
N LYS A 151 -6.11 3.86 -14.32
CA LYS A 151 -5.90 5.27 -13.90
C LYS A 151 -4.65 5.88 -14.51
N ASN A 152 -3.57 5.10 -14.60
CA ASN A 152 -2.33 5.53 -15.20
C ASN A 152 -2.33 5.41 -16.73
N SER A 153 -3.45 5.03 -17.35
CA SER A 153 -3.56 4.83 -18.80
C SER A 153 -2.51 3.86 -19.35
N GLN A 154 -2.22 2.79 -18.61
CA GLN A 154 -1.39 1.70 -19.10
C GLN A 154 -2.19 0.80 -20.05
N PRO A 155 -1.52 0.09 -21.00
CA PRO A 155 -2.17 -0.88 -21.85
C PRO A 155 -2.91 -1.95 -21.05
N LEU A 156 -4.13 -2.28 -21.46
CA LEU A 156 -4.97 -3.32 -20.87
C LEU A 156 -5.33 -4.36 -21.93
N ILE A 157 -5.04 -5.63 -21.65
CA ILE A 157 -5.48 -6.76 -22.49
C ILE A 157 -6.98 -7.02 -22.32
N GLU A 158 -7.57 -7.80 -23.22
CA GLU A 158 -9.02 -8.08 -23.23
C GLU A 158 -9.52 -8.62 -21.88
N GLN A 159 -8.83 -9.63 -21.33
CA GLN A 159 -9.18 -10.22 -20.04
C GLN A 159 -9.14 -9.21 -18.88
N GLU A 160 -8.22 -8.25 -18.93
CA GLU A 160 -8.14 -7.19 -17.91
C GLU A 160 -9.31 -6.21 -18.02
N GLN A 161 -9.75 -5.90 -19.24
CA GLN A 161 -10.91 -5.05 -19.49
C GLN A 161 -12.19 -5.72 -18.99
N ASP A 162 -12.37 -7.01 -19.25
CA ASP A 162 -13.52 -7.79 -18.77
C ASP A 162 -13.58 -7.79 -17.24
N ILE A 163 -12.46 -8.06 -16.57
CA ILE A 163 -12.39 -8.03 -15.10
C ILE A 163 -12.76 -6.65 -14.58
N LEU A 164 -12.22 -5.57 -15.15
CA LEU A 164 -12.52 -4.21 -14.74
C LEU A 164 -14.00 -3.86 -14.86
N GLN A 165 -14.67 -4.34 -15.92
CA GLN A 165 -16.11 -4.15 -16.08
C GLN A 165 -16.91 -4.88 -14.99
N LEU A 166 -16.52 -6.10 -14.62
CA LEU A 166 -17.21 -6.90 -13.60
C LEU A 166 -17.05 -6.32 -12.18
N VAL A 167 -15.90 -5.72 -11.89
CA VAL A 167 -15.58 -5.24 -10.53
C VAL A 167 -15.81 -3.74 -10.32
N GLN A 168 -16.28 -3.03 -11.35
CA GLN A 168 -16.38 -1.57 -11.32
C GLN A 168 -17.18 -1.04 -10.11
N THR A 169 -18.24 -1.75 -9.73
CA THR A 169 -19.12 -1.38 -8.61
C THR A 169 -19.19 -2.47 -7.54
N THR A 170 -18.36 -3.50 -7.61
CA THR A 170 -18.45 -4.67 -6.74
C THR A 170 -17.62 -4.43 -5.47
N PRO A 171 -18.25 -4.38 -4.29
CA PRO A 171 -17.54 -4.21 -3.04
C PRO A 171 -16.96 -5.54 -2.54
N PHE A 172 -15.75 -5.47 -1.98
CA PHE A 172 -15.08 -6.60 -1.33
C PHE A 172 -14.67 -6.23 0.10
N THR A 173 -14.89 -7.14 1.05
CA THR A 173 -14.47 -6.94 2.44
C THR A 173 -13.01 -7.35 2.58
N VAL A 174 -12.16 -6.40 2.97
CA VAL A 174 -10.72 -6.62 3.12
C VAL A 174 -10.26 -6.32 4.56
N PRO A 175 -9.65 -7.30 5.26
CA PRO A 175 -9.03 -7.07 6.56
C PRO A 175 -7.89 -6.05 6.50
N GLU A 176 -7.75 -5.22 7.54
CA GLU A 176 -6.80 -4.09 7.59
C GLU A 176 -5.36 -4.47 7.17
N PRO A 177 -4.74 -5.59 7.62
CA PRO A 177 -3.36 -5.90 7.21
C PRO A 177 -3.20 -6.08 5.69
N ILE A 178 -4.18 -6.73 5.05
CA ILE A 178 -4.22 -6.91 3.60
C ILE A 178 -4.51 -5.57 2.92
N PHE A 179 -5.46 -4.79 3.46
CA PHE A 179 -5.81 -3.48 2.93
C PHE A 179 -4.61 -2.52 2.91
N LEU A 180 -3.77 -2.53 3.94
CA LEU A 180 -2.53 -1.75 3.99
C LEU A 180 -1.57 -2.14 2.86
N GLN A 181 -1.42 -3.43 2.54
CA GLN A 181 -0.61 -3.89 1.40
C GLN A 181 -1.18 -3.43 0.05
N LEU A 182 -2.51 -3.32 -0.09
CA LEU A 182 -3.12 -2.79 -1.32
C LEU A 182 -2.89 -1.28 -1.47
N ARG A 183 -2.97 -0.53 -0.36
CA ARG A 183 -2.73 0.92 -0.32
C ARG A 183 -1.27 1.30 -0.49
N GLN A 184 -0.36 0.39 -0.17
CA GLN A 184 1.07 0.58 -0.36
C GLN A 184 1.43 0.84 -1.83
N ILE A 185 0.68 0.25 -2.77
CA ILE A 185 1.00 0.23 -4.20
C ILE A 185 0.29 1.37 -4.92
N GLY A 186 1.03 2.11 -5.74
CA GLY A 186 0.49 3.24 -6.52
C GLY A 186 1.56 4.27 -6.88
N ASN A 187 1.11 5.42 -7.41
CA ASN A 187 1.92 6.58 -7.78
C ASN A 187 2.59 7.17 -6.53
N ILE A 188 3.87 7.53 -6.64
CA ILE A 188 4.67 8.00 -5.50
C ILE A 188 5.09 9.43 -5.75
N VAL A 189 4.91 10.29 -4.75
CA VAL A 189 5.63 11.56 -4.64
C VAL A 189 6.76 11.37 -3.65
N THR A 190 7.99 11.38 -4.14
CA THR A 190 9.18 11.09 -3.33
C THR A 190 9.56 12.28 -2.43
N SER A 191 10.49 12.07 -1.51
CA SER A 191 11.01 13.14 -0.65
C SER A 191 11.76 14.23 -1.43
N THR A 192 12.29 13.90 -2.61
CA THR A 192 12.85 14.87 -3.57
C THR A 192 11.78 15.55 -4.43
N LYS A 193 10.49 15.32 -4.14
CA LYS A 193 9.32 15.83 -4.86
C LYS A 193 9.18 15.31 -6.30
N GLN A 194 9.89 14.24 -6.63
CA GLN A 194 9.76 13.56 -7.92
C GLN A 194 8.50 12.68 -7.93
N HIS A 195 7.81 12.64 -9.07
CA HIS A 195 6.69 11.75 -9.32
C HIS A 195 7.15 10.46 -10.01
N LEU A 196 6.84 9.32 -9.40
CA LEU A 196 7.11 7.99 -9.95
C LEU A 196 5.81 7.24 -10.20
N TYR A 197 5.70 6.62 -11.37
CA TYR A 197 4.51 5.90 -11.80
C TYR A 197 4.81 4.39 -11.87
N PRO A 198 3.99 3.54 -11.24
CA PRO A 198 4.22 2.10 -11.27
C PRO A 198 3.93 1.54 -12.66
N ALA A 199 4.79 0.71 -13.22
CA ALA A 199 4.58 -0.08 -14.42
C ALA A 199 4.34 -1.54 -14.00
N PHE A 200 3.22 -2.09 -14.43
CA PHE A 200 2.81 -3.45 -14.07
C PHE A 200 2.91 -4.40 -15.27
N PRO A 201 3.21 -5.70 -15.02
CA PRO A 201 3.09 -6.71 -16.05
C PRO A 201 1.62 -6.87 -16.48
N GLU A 202 1.41 -7.55 -17.60
CA GLU A 202 0.10 -8.04 -17.99
C GLU A 202 -0.43 -9.07 -16.98
N LEU A 203 -1.75 -9.14 -16.86
CA LEU A 203 -2.41 -10.21 -16.12
C LEU A 203 -1.96 -11.59 -16.63
N PRO A 204 -1.53 -12.49 -15.74
CA PRO A 204 -1.12 -13.84 -16.09
C PRO A 204 -2.26 -14.63 -16.76
N THR A 205 -2.03 -15.09 -17.99
CA THR A 205 -2.99 -15.90 -18.76
C THR A 205 -2.37 -17.19 -19.31
N TYR A 206 -1.06 -17.40 -19.11
CA TYR A 206 -0.37 -18.60 -19.58
C TYR A 206 -0.98 -19.86 -18.95
N GLN A 207 -0.97 -20.95 -19.70
CA GLN A 207 -1.62 -22.20 -19.29
C GLN A 207 -0.66 -23.36 -19.15
N PHE A 208 -0.84 -24.13 -18.07
CA PHE A 208 -0.29 -25.49 -17.95
C PHE A 208 -1.44 -26.49 -17.92
N ASN A 209 -1.48 -27.43 -18.87
CA ASN A 209 -2.51 -28.48 -18.92
C ASN A 209 -3.94 -27.91 -18.78
N HIS A 210 -4.26 -26.88 -19.59
CA HIS A 210 -5.55 -26.16 -19.61
C HIS A 210 -5.89 -25.37 -18.33
N ARG A 211 -4.95 -25.21 -17.39
CA ARG A 211 -5.10 -24.37 -16.20
C ARG A 211 -4.34 -23.08 -16.42
N GLY A 212 -5.03 -21.95 -16.33
CA GLY A 212 -4.42 -20.65 -16.56
C GLY A 212 -4.02 -19.89 -15.30
N GLY A 213 -3.58 -18.66 -15.47
CA GLY A 213 -3.21 -17.74 -14.39
C GLY A 213 -1.71 -17.70 -14.10
N TYR A 214 -0.87 -18.21 -15.00
CA TYR A 214 0.59 -18.29 -14.83
C TYR A 214 1.31 -17.26 -15.70
N TYR A 215 2.54 -16.88 -15.32
CA TYR A 215 3.36 -15.97 -16.14
C TYR A 215 3.98 -16.67 -17.34
N GLY A 216 4.22 -17.98 -17.25
CA GLY A 216 4.95 -18.74 -18.26
C GLY A 216 5.72 -19.92 -17.66
N GLU A 217 6.40 -20.66 -18.52
CA GLU A 217 7.28 -21.76 -18.12
C GLU A 217 8.65 -21.27 -17.69
N LEU A 218 9.19 -21.91 -16.65
CA LEU A 218 10.58 -21.72 -16.25
C LEU A 218 11.44 -22.57 -17.18
N VAL A 219 12.01 -21.94 -18.20
CA VAL A 219 12.86 -22.59 -19.20
C VAL A 219 14.32 -22.15 -19.04
N VAL A 220 15.21 -22.87 -19.72
CA VAL A 220 16.63 -22.56 -19.75
C VAL A 220 16.83 -21.30 -20.58
N PRO A 221 17.51 -20.28 -20.03
CA PRO A 221 17.83 -19.07 -20.77
C PRO A 221 18.49 -19.34 -22.12
N ASN A 222 17.97 -18.68 -23.15
CA ASN A 222 18.54 -18.63 -24.49
C ASN A 222 18.11 -17.31 -25.16
N PRO A 223 18.75 -16.89 -26.26
CA PRO A 223 18.46 -15.60 -26.89
C PRO A 223 17.01 -15.38 -27.34
N GLU A 224 16.19 -16.44 -27.42
CA GLU A 224 14.79 -16.39 -27.84
C GLU A 224 13.80 -16.51 -26.68
N THR A 225 14.26 -16.73 -25.43
CA THR A 225 13.40 -16.87 -24.25
C THR A 225 13.45 -15.66 -23.33
N ASP A 226 12.33 -15.35 -22.67
CA ASP A 226 12.30 -14.34 -21.62
C ASP A 226 12.90 -14.88 -20.32
N ASP A 227 14.14 -14.48 -20.05
CA ASP A 227 14.89 -14.90 -18.88
C ASP A 227 14.41 -14.22 -17.58
N ASN A 228 13.43 -13.31 -17.64
CA ASN A 228 12.95 -12.54 -16.47
C ASN A 228 11.71 -13.14 -15.80
N ILE A 229 11.12 -14.21 -16.36
CA ILE A 229 9.88 -14.81 -15.84
C ILE A 229 10.04 -15.28 -14.39
N HIS A 230 11.20 -15.80 -13.99
CA HIS A 230 11.42 -16.21 -12.60
C HIS A 230 11.31 -15.01 -11.63
N ASN A 231 11.73 -13.81 -12.03
CA ASN A 231 11.59 -12.61 -11.22
C ASN A 231 10.11 -12.24 -11.00
N LEU A 232 9.23 -12.48 -11.98
CA LEU A 232 7.79 -12.29 -11.82
C LEU A 232 7.22 -13.20 -10.72
N TYR A 233 7.56 -14.49 -10.76
CA TYR A 233 7.15 -15.48 -9.76
C TYR A 233 7.66 -15.20 -8.33
N GLU A 234 8.77 -14.47 -8.19
CA GLU A 234 9.37 -14.09 -6.90
C GLU A 234 8.84 -12.76 -6.33
N GLU A 235 8.22 -11.92 -7.16
CA GLU A 235 7.93 -10.53 -6.81
C GLU A 235 6.45 -10.17 -6.82
N ILE A 236 5.64 -10.79 -7.68
CA ILE A 236 4.20 -10.55 -7.77
C ILE A 236 3.49 -11.92 -7.84
N PRO A 237 2.67 -12.32 -6.85
CA PRO A 237 1.99 -13.61 -6.90
C PRO A 237 1.02 -13.67 -8.08
N CYS A 238 0.90 -14.84 -8.70
CA CYS A 238 -0.04 -15.09 -9.81
C CYS A 238 -1.11 -16.10 -9.42
N LEU A 239 -2.32 -15.93 -9.95
CA LEU A 239 -3.48 -16.73 -9.54
C LEU A 239 -3.33 -18.21 -9.89
N GLY A 240 -2.57 -18.58 -10.93
CA GLY A 240 -2.34 -19.97 -11.33
C GLY A 240 -1.78 -20.80 -10.18
N VAL A 241 -0.73 -20.33 -9.52
CA VAL A 241 -0.12 -20.99 -8.34
C VAL A 241 -1.12 -21.08 -7.18
N LEU A 242 -1.92 -20.04 -6.94
CA LEU A 242 -2.90 -20.05 -5.85
C LEU A 242 -4.09 -20.97 -6.15
N THR A 243 -4.51 -21.08 -7.41
CA THR A 243 -5.58 -22.03 -7.80
C THR A 243 -5.10 -23.47 -7.65
N GLU A 244 -3.82 -23.76 -7.87
CA GLU A 244 -3.23 -25.07 -7.53
C GLU A 244 -3.31 -25.34 -6.03
N ALA A 245 -2.93 -24.36 -5.20
CA ALA A 245 -3.02 -24.48 -3.75
C ALA A 245 -4.44 -24.77 -3.29
N VAL A 246 -5.44 -24.05 -3.84
CA VAL A 246 -6.87 -24.28 -3.55
C VAL A 246 -7.31 -25.68 -3.98
N ARG A 247 -7.00 -26.09 -5.22
CA ARG A 247 -7.39 -27.41 -5.72
C ARG A 247 -6.74 -28.54 -4.93
N ALA A 248 -5.46 -28.41 -4.61
CA ALA A 248 -4.72 -29.37 -3.81
C ALA A 248 -5.24 -29.41 -2.35
N SER A 249 -5.67 -28.27 -1.81
CA SER A 249 -6.19 -28.19 -0.43
C SER A 249 -7.54 -28.89 -0.28
N ILE A 250 -8.41 -28.84 -1.30
CA ILE A 250 -9.71 -29.54 -1.27
C ILE A 250 -9.61 -31.01 -1.71
N GLY A 251 -8.59 -31.39 -2.47
CA GLY A 251 -8.34 -32.76 -2.89
C GLY A 251 -7.90 -33.71 -1.77
N ASN A 252 -7.42 -34.88 -2.19
CA ASN A 252 -6.98 -35.97 -1.32
C ASN A 252 -5.48 -35.94 -0.99
N ALA A 253 -4.75 -34.91 -1.41
CA ALA A 253 -3.33 -34.76 -1.10
C ALA A 253 -3.12 -34.76 0.43
N GLY A 254 -2.09 -35.44 0.93
CA GLY A 254 -1.72 -35.40 2.35
C GLY A 254 -1.13 -34.04 2.76
N PRO A 255 -0.86 -33.81 4.06
CA PRO A 255 -0.06 -32.68 4.50
C PRO A 255 1.35 -32.73 3.89
N GLY A 256 1.92 -31.57 3.57
CA GLY A 256 3.23 -31.45 2.92
C GLY A 256 3.18 -30.79 1.54
N ASN A 257 4.26 -30.94 0.78
CA ASN A 257 4.35 -30.34 -0.55
C ASN A 257 3.39 -31.03 -1.53
N TYR A 258 2.75 -30.23 -2.38
CA TYR A 258 1.98 -30.69 -3.52
C TYR A 258 2.75 -30.43 -4.82
N GLN A 259 2.37 -31.12 -5.89
CA GLN A 259 2.96 -30.94 -7.21
C GLN A 259 2.50 -29.62 -7.81
N SER A 260 3.45 -28.77 -8.21
CA SER A 260 3.15 -27.54 -8.96
C SER A 260 3.38 -27.74 -10.45
N ALA A 261 2.61 -27.04 -11.29
CA ALA A 261 2.91 -26.96 -12.72
C ALA A 261 4.14 -26.09 -13.01
N VAL A 262 4.41 -25.10 -12.15
CA VAL A 262 5.62 -24.30 -12.23
C VAL A 262 6.79 -25.15 -11.77
N SER A 263 7.58 -25.65 -12.71
CA SER A 263 8.76 -26.48 -12.45
C SER A 263 9.88 -26.13 -13.40
N TYR A 264 11.11 -26.48 -13.05
CA TYR A 264 12.28 -26.25 -13.90
C TYR A 264 13.05 -27.57 -14.06
N ARG A 265 13.07 -28.12 -15.28
CA ARG A 265 13.73 -29.41 -15.59
C ARG A 265 13.35 -30.53 -14.59
N GLY A 266 12.07 -30.59 -14.22
CA GLY A 266 11.55 -31.57 -13.25
C GLY A 266 11.71 -31.18 -11.78
N LEU A 267 12.52 -30.18 -11.45
CA LEU A 267 12.64 -29.67 -10.08
C LEU A 267 11.36 -28.94 -9.65
N GLN A 268 10.88 -29.30 -8.45
CA GLN A 268 9.73 -28.66 -7.83
C GLN A 268 10.11 -27.34 -7.17
N PRO A 269 9.18 -26.37 -7.14
CA PRO A 269 9.43 -25.08 -6.53
C PRO A 269 9.51 -25.19 -5.01
N ASN A 270 10.13 -24.20 -4.40
CA ASN A 270 10.25 -24.03 -2.96
C ASN A 270 9.41 -22.83 -2.47
N ARG A 271 9.57 -22.44 -1.20
CA ARG A 271 8.80 -21.36 -0.57
C ARG A 271 9.06 -19.96 -1.15
N ASN A 272 10.07 -19.79 -2.00
CA ASN A 272 10.32 -18.51 -2.68
C ASN A 272 9.38 -18.30 -3.88
N LEU A 273 8.74 -19.36 -4.41
CA LEU A 273 7.63 -19.20 -5.35
C LEU A 273 6.42 -18.61 -4.60
N LEU A 274 6.03 -17.39 -4.95
CA LEU A 274 4.93 -16.71 -4.26
C LEU A 274 3.61 -17.46 -4.45
N GLY A 275 2.99 -17.83 -3.33
CA GLY A 275 1.74 -18.60 -3.29
C GLY A 275 1.96 -20.11 -3.12
N PHE A 276 3.18 -20.61 -3.33
CA PHE A 276 3.51 -22.00 -3.08
C PHE A 276 3.86 -22.21 -1.60
N ARG A 277 3.03 -22.98 -0.90
CA ARG A 277 3.18 -23.32 0.51
C ARG A 277 2.81 -24.79 0.73
N PRO A 278 3.56 -25.54 1.58
CA PRO A 278 3.15 -26.89 1.95
C PRO A 278 1.75 -26.88 2.57
N LEU A 279 0.92 -27.88 2.24
CA LEU A 279 -0.42 -28.02 2.80
C LEU A 279 -0.34 -28.46 4.26
N GLY A 280 -1.18 -27.84 5.09
CA GLY A 280 -1.41 -28.29 6.46
C GLY A 280 -2.40 -29.45 6.55
N SER A 281 -2.63 -29.90 7.78
CA SER A 281 -3.79 -30.74 8.13
C SER A 281 -5.07 -29.95 7.93
N ARG A 282 -6.04 -30.54 7.21
CA ARG A 282 -7.25 -29.84 6.77
C ARG A 282 -8.49 -30.54 7.26
N ARG A 283 -9.45 -29.73 7.69
CA ARG A 283 -10.81 -30.16 8.01
C ARG A 283 -11.63 -30.33 6.74
N LEU A 284 -12.70 -31.11 6.79
CA LEU A 284 -13.56 -31.36 5.63
C LEU A 284 -14.54 -30.20 5.41
N GLU A 285 -15.07 -29.64 6.50
CA GLU A 285 -16.06 -28.57 6.53
C GLU A 285 -15.67 -27.34 5.68
N PRO A 286 -14.46 -26.77 5.78
CA PRO A 286 -14.10 -25.59 4.99
C PRO A 286 -13.93 -25.88 3.49
N LYS A 287 -13.91 -27.16 3.07
CA LYS A 287 -13.89 -27.51 1.64
C LYS A 287 -15.20 -27.14 0.93
N ASN A 288 -16.31 -27.10 1.67
CA ASN A 288 -17.64 -26.83 1.12
C ASN A 288 -17.72 -25.47 0.39
N LEU A 289 -17.02 -24.45 0.89
CA LEU A 289 -16.99 -23.12 0.26
C LEU A 289 -16.49 -23.18 -1.20
N ALA A 290 -15.49 -24.03 -1.47
CA ALA A 290 -14.96 -24.22 -2.82
C ALA A 290 -15.92 -25.05 -3.69
N PHE A 291 -16.53 -26.10 -3.12
CA PHE A 291 -17.51 -26.94 -3.82
C PHE A 291 -18.76 -26.16 -4.24
N GLU A 292 -19.25 -25.23 -3.41
CA GLU A 292 -20.36 -24.33 -3.73
C GLU A 292 -20.05 -23.36 -4.89
N CYS A 293 -18.76 -23.17 -5.19
CA CYS A 293 -18.26 -22.37 -6.30
C CYS A 293 -17.82 -23.22 -7.51
N ASP A 294 -18.24 -24.49 -7.56
CA ASP A 294 -17.95 -25.45 -8.61
C ASP A 294 -16.44 -25.77 -8.79
N ILE A 295 -15.65 -25.56 -7.73
CA ILE A 295 -14.21 -25.87 -7.71
C ILE A 295 -14.01 -27.32 -7.26
N THR A 296 -13.21 -28.08 -8.00
CA THR A 296 -12.82 -29.46 -7.68
C THR A 296 -11.31 -29.60 -7.63
N ASP A 297 -10.79 -30.76 -7.23
CA ASP A 297 -9.35 -31.04 -7.21
C ASP A 297 -8.70 -30.98 -8.62
N VAL A 298 -9.49 -31.24 -9.67
CA VAL A 298 -9.03 -31.23 -11.06
C VAL A 298 -9.37 -29.94 -11.81
N ASN A 299 -10.44 -29.25 -11.44
CA ASN A 299 -10.99 -28.11 -12.17
C ASN A 299 -11.14 -26.86 -11.28
N PHE A 300 -10.76 -25.71 -11.83
CA PHE A 300 -10.99 -24.41 -11.21
C PHE A 300 -11.68 -23.51 -12.26
N PRO A 301 -13.02 -23.36 -12.22
CA PRO A 301 -13.72 -22.49 -13.13
C PRO A 301 -13.17 -21.07 -13.01
N SER A 302 -12.78 -20.47 -14.14
CA SER A 302 -12.27 -19.10 -14.17
C SER A 302 -12.97 -18.26 -15.23
N TYR A 303 -13.25 -17.01 -14.90
CA TYR A 303 -13.76 -16.01 -15.81
C TYR A 303 -13.06 -14.67 -15.55
N PRO A 304 -12.47 -14.03 -16.57
CA PRO A 304 -12.26 -14.54 -17.94
C PRO A 304 -11.44 -15.83 -17.96
N GLU A 305 -11.59 -16.62 -19.02
CA GLU A 305 -10.91 -17.91 -19.14
C GLU A 305 -9.39 -17.74 -18.98
N HIS A 306 -8.78 -18.74 -18.34
CA HIS A 306 -7.33 -18.82 -18.16
C HIS A 306 -6.69 -17.74 -17.28
N THR A 307 -7.47 -16.92 -16.58
CA THR A 307 -6.93 -15.90 -15.67
C THR A 307 -6.76 -16.41 -14.23
N GLY A 308 -7.48 -17.48 -13.86
CA GLY A 308 -7.58 -17.95 -12.48
C GLY A 308 -8.55 -17.15 -11.60
N PHE A 309 -9.26 -16.13 -12.12
CA PHE A 309 -10.30 -15.41 -11.40
C PHE A 309 -11.59 -16.21 -11.30
N ASN A 310 -12.14 -16.39 -10.09
CA ASN A 310 -13.46 -16.95 -9.85
C ASN A 310 -14.25 -16.00 -8.94
N PHE A 311 -15.06 -15.14 -9.53
CA PHE A 311 -15.78 -14.09 -8.80
C PHE A 311 -16.74 -14.62 -7.75
N ARG A 312 -17.41 -15.75 -8.01
CA ARG A 312 -18.28 -16.40 -7.01
C ARG A 312 -17.48 -16.76 -5.77
N PHE A 313 -16.31 -17.38 -5.96
CA PHE A 313 -15.43 -17.73 -4.85
C PHE A 313 -14.89 -16.51 -4.11
N LEU A 314 -14.54 -15.43 -4.83
CA LEU A 314 -14.11 -14.17 -4.20
C LEU A 314 -15.21 -13.54 -3.34
N THR A 315 -16.44 -13.48 -3.85
CA THR A 315 -17.58 -12.97 -3.08
C THR A 315 -17.86 -13.84 -1.86
N SER A 316 -17.86 -15.16 -1.99
CA SER A 316 -18.07 -16.07 -0.86
C SER A 316 -16.99 -15.92 0.23
N ILE A 317 -15.71 -15.75 -0.15
CA ILE A 317 -14.64 -15.49 0.84
C ILE A 317 -14.83 -14.11 1.48
N SER A 318 -15.16 -13.08 0.69
CA SER A 318 -15.46 -11.73 1.20
C SER A 318 -16.58 -11.76 2.25
N ASP A 319 -17.64 -12.54 2.03
CA ASP A 319 -18.75 -12.68 2.99
C ASP A 319 -18.33 -13.36 4.29
N VAL A 320 -17.46 -14.39 4.22
CA VAL A 320 -16.87 -15.00 5.42
C VAL A 320 -16.03 -13.97 6.18
N LEU A 321 -15.22 -13.17 5.47
CA LEU A 321 -14.38 -12.14 6.07
C LEU A 321 -15.20 -11.01 6.70
N ALA A 322 -16.33 -10.62 6.09
CA ALA A 322 -17.23 -9.59 6.61
C ALA A 322 -17.77 -9.92 8.01
N ASN A 323 -17.91 -11.21 8.31
CA ASN A 323 -18.36 -11.71 9.61
C ASN A 323 -17.24 -11.80 10.66
N SER A 324 -15.98 -11.74 10.26
CA SER A 324 -14.84 -11.73 11.19
C SER A 324 -14.72 -10.39 11.90
N LYS A 325 -14.37 -10.40 13.19
CA LYS A 325 -14.19 -9.21 14.02
C LYS A 325 -12.76 -9.03 14.54
N THR A 326 -11.84 -9.88 14.12
CA THR A 326 -10.45 -9.87 14.59
C THR A 326 -9.73 -8.59 14.17
N PHE A 327 -9.94 -8.15 12.94
CA PHE A 327 -9.37 -6.93 12.38
C PHE A 327 -10.48 -5.93 12.03
N LYS A 328 -10.09 -4.67 11.85
CA LYS A 328 -10.94 -3.74 11.14
C LYS A 328 -11.08 -4.22 9.70
N ASN A 329 -12.32 -4.42 9.26
CA ASN A 329 -12.65 -4.77 7.90
C ASN A 329 -13.07 -3.52 7.12
N THR A 330 -12.52 -3.36 5.93
CA THR A 330 -12.85 -2.24 5.04
C THR A 330 -13.55 -2.78 3.81
N GLU A 331 -14.70 -2.20 3.47
CA GLU A 331 -15.37 -2.45 2.20
C GLU A 331 -14.65 -1.68 1.08
N VAL A 332 -14.18 -2.40 0.07
CA VAL A 332 -13.31 -1.87 -0.98
C VAL A 332 -14.00 -2.01 -2.33
N VAL A 333 -14.21 -0.89 -2.99
CA VAL A 333 -14.53 -0.82 -4.42
C VAL A 333 -13.27 -0.35 -5.16
N PHE A 334 -12.67 -1.20 -5.98
CA PHE A 334 -11.34 -0.92 -6.56
C PHE A 334 -11.31 0.27 -7.51
N SER A 335 -12.42 0.57 -8.19
CA SER A 335 -12.55 1.74 -9.06
C SER A 335 -12.42 3.06 -8.29
N THR A 336 -12.78 3.10 -7.00
CA THR A 336 -12.78 4.32 -6.18
C THR A 336 -11.49 4.52 -5.37
N LEU A 337 -10.61 3.51 -5.27
CA LEU A 337 -9.35 3.62 -4.53
C LEU A 337 -8.40 4.65 -5.17
N THR A 338 -7.77 5.53 -4.38
CA THR A 338 -6.77 6.50 -4.88
C THR A 338 -5.65 5.84 -5.69
N GLU A 339 -5.11 6.53 -6.70
CA GLU A 339 -3.92 6.08 -7.43
C GLU A 339 -2.63 6.22 -6.62
N VAL A 340 -2.64 6.97 -5.52
CA VAL A 340 -1.48 7.24 -4.68
C VAL A 340 -1.06 5.98 -3.92
N GLY A 341 0.23 5.65 -4.00
CA GLY A 341 0.89 4.63 -3.21
C GLY A 341 1.77 5.24 -2.11
N ALA A 342 2.61 4.41 -1.47
CA ALA A 342 3.46 4.86 -0.38
C ALA A 342 4.90 5.15 -0.84
N GLN A 343 5.55 6.09 -0.14
CA GLN A 343 6.97 6.44 -0.32
C GLN A 343 7.93 5.30 0.00
N SER A 344 7.54 4.34 0.83
CA SER A 344 8.38 3.17 1.15
C SER A 344 8.67 2.28 -0.06
N GLN A 345 7.96 2.46 -1.18
CA GLN A 345 8.28 1.83 -2.46
C GLN A 345 9.57 2.39 -3.12
N THR A 346 10.18 3.46 -2.60
CA THR A 346 11.51 3.95 -3.02
C THR A 346 12.63 3.61 -2.04
N VAL A 347 12.30 2.87 -0.97
CA VAL A 347 13.22 2.51 0.10
C VAL A 347 13.60 1.04 -0.04
N ILE A 348 14.90 0.75 -0.03
CA ILE A 348 15.45 -0.55 -0.41
C ILE A 348 15.68 -1.43 0.82
N SER A 349 15.04 -2.60 0.86
CA SER A 349 15.29 -3.62 1.89
C SER A 349 16.45 -4.51 1.47
N ARG A 350 17.47 -4.64 2.33
CA ARG A 350 18.71 -5.37 2.03
C ARG A 350 18.92 -6.49 3.05
N PRO A 351 18.74 -7.76 2.67
CA PRO A 351 19.01 -8.89 3.54
C PRO A 351 20.47 -8.94 3.98
N ILE A 352 20.67 -9.31 5.24
CA ILE A 352 21.93 -9.78 5.78
C ILE A 352 21.91 -11.29 5.54
N PRO A 353 22.65 -11.78 4.54
CA PRO A 353 22.47 -13.15 4.09
C PRO A 353 23.11 -14.10 5.11
N LEU A 354 22.28 -14.95 5.72
CA LEU A 354 22.67 -15.93 6.73
C LEU A 354 22.27 -17.33 6.26
N PRO A 355 23.09 -18.37 6.50
CA PRO A 355 22.77 -19.73 6.09
C PRO A 355 21.41 -20.18 6.64
N GLY A 356 20.55 -20.73 5.78
CA GLY A 356 19.24 -21.24 6.15
C GLY A 356 18.12 -20.19 6.29
N ASN A 357 18.44 -18.89 6.20
CA ASN A 357 17.43 -17.83 6.26
C ASN A 357 16.99 -17.41 4.85
N LEU A 358 15.68 -17.28 4.65
CA LEU A 358 15.14 -16.69 3.43
C LEU A 358 15.36 -15.18 3.41
N SER A 359 15.62 -14.62 2.24
CA SER A 359 15.81 -13.17 2.06
C SER A 359 14.60 -12.37 2.53
N LEU A 360 13.39 -12.91 2.30
CA LEU A 360 12.12 -12.24 2.61
C LEU A 360 11.78 -12.19 4.11
N SER A 361 12.22 -13.16 4.89
CA SER A 361 11.88 -13.29 6.33
C SER A 361 13.05 -12.99 7.26
N GLY A 362 14.29 -13.05 6.74
CA GLY A 362 15.50 -12.91 7.53
C GLY A 362 15.76 -11.50 8.07
N GLU A 363 16.97 -11.33 8.60
CA GLU A 363 17.47 -10.04 9.09
C GLU A 363 17.80 -9.12 7.90
N GLN A 364 17.36 -7.86 7.98
CA GLN A 364 17.47 -6.90 6.89
C GLN A 364 17.87 -5.52 7.41
N ASN A 365 18.69 -4.83 6.63
CA ASN A 365 18.93 -3.39 6.76
C ASN A 365 18.13 -2.65 5.70
N VAL A 366 17.42 -1.60 6.09
CA VAL A 366 16.64 -0.80 5.15
C VAL A 366 17.42 0.49 4.85
N THR A 367 17.59 0.80 3.56
CA THR A 367 18.41 1.94 3.09
C THR A 367 17.62 2.88 2.19
N SER A 368 17.92 4.18 2.25
CA SER A 368 17.30 5.21 1.41
C SER A 368 18.29 6.29 0.97
N LEU A 369 17.95 6.97 -0.12
CA LEU A 369 18.61 8.19 -0.60
C LEU A 369 18.35 9.38 0.33
N CYS A 370 17.14 9.49 0.87
CA CYS A 370 16.71 10.62 1.69
C CYS A 370 16.50 10.19 3.15
N GLN A 371 16.56 11.15 4.07
CA GLN A 371 16.23 10.93 5.47
C GLN A 371 14.71 10.80 5.62
N GLU A 372 14.20 9.62 5.28
CA GLU A 372 12.78 9.31 5.41
C GLU A 372 12.34 9.23 6.88
N SER A 373 11.05 9.35 7.13
CA SER A 373 10.49 9.11 8.46
C SER A 373 10.61 7.65 8.88
N ILE A 374 10.66 7.39 10.19
CA ILE A 374 10.79 6.02 10.74
C ILE A 374 9.63 5.12 10.26
N SER A 375 8.43 5.66 10.08
CA SER A 375 7.28 4.88 9.58
C SER A 375 7.46 4.43 8.12
N VAL A 376 8.15 5.20 7.28
CA VAL A 376 8.49 4.80 5.90
C VAL A 376 9.48 3.63 5.92
N TYR A 377 10.51 3.70 6.77
CA TYR A 377 11.42 2.58 6.96
C TYR A 377 10.73 1.33 7.49
N GLY A 378 9.87 1.46 8.52
CA GLY A 378 9.09 0.34 9.05
C GLY A 378 8.14 -0.26 8.02
N SER A 379 7.51 0.58 7.18
CA SER A 379 6.69 0.12 6.06
C SER A 379 7.49 -0.66 5.02
N ALA A 380 8.72 -0.23 4.71
CA ALA A 380 9.60 -0.97 3.80
C ALA A 380 10.01 -2.34 4.37
N THR A 381 10.30 -2.44 5.67
CA THR A 381 10.54 -3.73 6.35
C THR A 381 9.31 -4.64 6.30
N PHE A 382 8.13 -4.07 6.56
CA PHE A 382 6.87 -4.81 6.58
C PHE A 382 6.52 -5.39 5.20
N PHE A 383 6.47 -4.54 4.16
CA PHE A 383 6.01 -4.94 2.83
C PHE A 383 7.10 -5.52 1.91
N ASN A 384 8.36 -5.16 2.15
CA ASN A 384 9.49 -5.59 1.32
C ASN A 384 9.34 -5.27 -0.18
N SER A 385 8.68 -4.14 -0.50
CA SER A 385 8.36 -3.73 -1.88
C SER A 385 9.57 -3.47 -2.78
N GLN A 386 10.77 -3.34 -2.21
CA GLN A 386 12.04 -3.22 -2.93
C GLN A 386 13.13 -4.08 -2.26
N LEU A 387 12.79 -5.35 -1.98
CA LEU A 387 13.71 -6.33 -1.40
C LEU A 387 14.82 -6.68 -2.38
N ILE A 388 16.10 -6.49 -2.04
CA ILE A 388 17.22 -6.92 -2.88
C ILE A 388 17.57 -8.38 -2.60
N LYS A 389 17.79 -9.16 -3.65
CA LYS A 389 18.20 -10.56 -3.55
C LYS A 389 19.73 -10.67 -3.51
N THR A 390 20.25 -11.21 -2.41
CA THR A 390 21.68 -11.48 -2.18
C THR A 390 21.88 -12.93 -1.76
N SER A 391 22.95 -13.57 -2.20
CA SER A 391 23.30 -14.95 -1.79
C SER A 391 24.21 -14.96 -0.56
N VAL A 392 24.15 -16.04 0.22
CA VAL A 392 24.85 -16.21 1.51
C VAL A 392 26.36 -16.51 1.35
N SER A 393 26.74 -17.25 0.31
CA SER A 393 28.12 -17.57 -0.10
C SER A 393 28.08 -18.37 -1.42
N ASP A 394 29.24 -18.64 -2.04
CA ASP A 394 29.44 -19.27 -3.36
C ASP A 394 28.31 -20.23 -3.80
N ASN A 395 27.44 -19.71 -4.67
CA ASN A 395 26.40 -20.44 -5.39
C ASN A 395 25.21 -21.00 -4.59
N ASN A 396 25.00 -20.61 -3.32
CA ASN A 396 23.73 -20.92 -2.64
C ASN A 396 22.67 -19.83 -2.92
N HIS A 397 21.71 -20.17 -3.77
CA HIS A 397 20.61 -19.30 -4.19
C HIS A 397 19.25 -19.67 -3.55
N THR A 398 19.24 -20.66 -2.65
CA THR A 398 18.00 -21.18 -2.04
C THR A 398 17.27 -20.17 -1.15
N ASN A 399 17.94 -19.09 -0.76
CA ASN A 399 17.37 -18.04 0.05
C ASN A 399 16.53 -17.01 -0.74
N TRP A 400 16.52 -17.08 -2.08
CA TRP A 400 15.69 -16.20 -2.91
C TRP A 400 15.12 -16.87 -4.17
N CYS A 401 15.79 -17.86 -4.76
CA CYS A 401 15.36 -18.49 -6.00
C CYS A 401 14.18 -19.43 -5.77
N VAL A 402 13.21 -19.42 -6.70
CA VAL A 402 11.99 -20.26 -6.65
C VAL A 402 12.28 -21.76 -6.74
N ILE A 403 13.43 -22.15 -7.27
CA ILE A 403 13.88 -23.54 -7.39
C ILE A 403 15.01 -23.80 -6.42
N THR A 404 15.00 -24.98 -5.79
CA THR A 404 16.16 -25.51 -5.06
C THR A 404 17.02 -26.30 -6.05
N PRO A 405 18.22 -25.83 -6.42
CA PRO A 405 19.07 -26.55 -7.38
C PRO A 405 19.57 -27.86 -6.80
N ASP A 406 19.91 -28.80 -7.68
CA ASP A 406 20.69 -29.99 -7.38
C ASP A 406 21.98 -30.03 -8.22
N ASN A 407 22.78 -31.08 -8.05
CA ASN A 407 24.08 -31.20 -8.74
C ASN A 407 23.93 -31.32 -10.27
N ASP A 408 22.82 -31.89 -10.75
CA ASP A 408 22.59 -32.17 -12.17
C ASP A 408 21.90 -30.98 -12.88
N THR A 409 21.19 -30.16 -12.10
CA THR A 409 20.39 -29.03 -12.56
C THR A 409 20.70 -27.78 -11.73
N PRO A 410 21.80 -27.07 -12.05
CA PRO A 410 22.12 -25.80 -11.40
C PRO A 410 21.15 -24.68 -11.84
N ILE A 411 21.13 -23.60 -11.05
CA ILE A 411 20.44 -22.37 -11.45
C ILE A 411 21.18 -21.73 -12.63
N PRO A 412 20.47 -21.30 -13.69
CA PRO A 412 21.09 -20.59 -14.81
C PRO A 412 21.86 -19.33 -14.35
N PRO A 413 23.09 -19.09 -14.85
CA PRO A 413 23.84 -17.87 -14.57
C PRO A 413 23.05 -16.59 -14.87
N GLU A 414 22.25 -16.59 -15.93
CA GLU A 414 21.45 -15.45 -16.37
C GLU A 414 20.40 -15.06 -15.33
N TRP A 415 19.78 -16.05 -14.67
CA TRP A 415 18.84 -15.79 -13.56
C TRP A 415 19.55 -15.20 -12.35
N ILE A 416 20.80 -15.62 -12.10
CA ILE A 416 21.62 -15.04 -11.03
C ILE A 416 21.92 -13.59 -11.37
N GLU A 417 22.39 -13.30 -12.57
CA GLU A 417 22.75 -11.95 -13.02
C GLU A 417 21.55 -11.00 -13.02
N ASN A 418 20.39 -11.46 -13.50
CA ASN A 418 19.21 -10.62 -13.68
C ASN A 418 18.28 -10.56 -12.45
N ARG A 419 18.55 -11.30 -11.37
CA ARG A 419 17.65 -11.48 -10.19
C ARG A 419 17.08 -10.20 -9.58
N ASN A 420 17.79 -9.07 -9.78
CA ASN A 420 17.39 -7.77 -9.26
C ASN A 420 16.88 -6.78 -10.34
N ASN A 421 16.94 -7.13 -11.63
CA ASN A 421 16.72 -6.23 -12.77
C ASN A 421 15.30 -5.67 -12.86
N ARG A 422 14.32 -6.39 -12.31
CA ARG A 422 12.95 -5.89 -12.17
C ARG A 422 12.80 -4.76 -11.15
N ARG A 423 13.85 -4.27 -10.49
CA ARG A 423 13.80 -3.03 -9.69
C ARG A 423 14.18 -1.86 -10.58
N ASN A 424 13.25 -1.44 -11.45
CA ASN A 424 13.44 -0.32 -12.37
C ASN A 424 13.27 1.03 -11.64
N LEU A 425 13.88 1.17 -10.46
CA LEU A 425 13.94 2.44 -9.75
C LEU A 425 15.03 3.32 -10.37
N PRO A 426 14.85 4.65 -10.40
CA PRO A 426 15.91 5.55 -10.84
C PRO A 426 17.16 5.35 -9.99
N GLU A 427 18.33 5.30 -10.64
CA GLU A 427 19.62 4.97 -10.02
C GLU A 427 19.89 5.68 -8.69
N PRO A 428 19.58 6.99 -8.51
CA PRO A 428 19.81 7.67 -7.23
C PRO A 428 19.11 7.01 -6.03
N TYR A 429 17.94 6.39 -6.22
CA TYR A 429 17.22 5.72 -5.13
C TYR A 429 17.88 4.42 -4.67
N LEU A 430 18.85 3.89 -5.43
CA LEU A 430 19.64 2.73 -5.02
C LEU A 430 20.79 3.11 -4.07
N ALA A 431 21.11 4.39 -3.96
CA ALA A 431 22.17 4.91 -3.09
C ALA A 431 21.85 4.69 -1.60
N ARG A 432 22.90 4.38 -0.83
CA ARG A 432 22.80 4.08 0.61
C ARG A 432 23.27 5.27 1.44
N VAL A 433 22.46 6.32 1.47
CA VAL A 433 22.80 7.55 2.23
C VAL A 433 22.36 7.41 3.69
N PHE A 434 21.16 6.88 3.89
CA PHE A 434 20.58 6.62 5.21
C PHE A 434 20.28 5.14 5.37
N THR A 435 20.42 4.63 6.60
CA THR A 435 20.15 3.23 6.95
C THR A 435 19.48 3.13 8.31
N THR A 436 18.68 2.09 8.50
CA THR A 436 18.19 1.67 9.82
C THR A 436 19.18 0.77 10.53
N VAL A 437 18.95 0.54 11.82
CA VAL A 437 19.40 -0.69 12.49
C VAL A 437 18.76 -1.91 11.83
N SER A 438 19.40 -3.07 11.93
CA SER A 438 18.87 -4.30 11.38
C SER A 438 17.56 -4.71 12.06
N GLN A 439 16.66 -5.32 11.28
CA GLN A 439 15.39 -5.84 11.75
C GLN A 439 15.13 -7.22 11.14
N GLN A 440 14.61 -8.15 11.93
CA GLN A 440 14.12 -9.44 11.43
C GLN A 440 12.72 -9.20 10.83
N ALA A 441 12.58 -9.38 9.52
CA ALA A 441 11.40 -8.93 8.78
C ALA A 441 10.11 -9.68 9.13
N GLU A 442 10.19 -10.99 9.37
CA GLU A 442 9.03 -11.83 9.72
C GLU A 442 8.47 -11.50 11.11
N ALA A 443 9.31 -11.40 12.13
CA ALA A 443 8.98 -10.98 13.49
C ALA A 443 8.43 -9.55 13.50
N PHE A 444 9.02 -8.65 12.70
CA PHE A 444 8.48 -7.31 12.53
C PHE A 444 7.06 -7.36 11.94
N ARG A 445 6.83 -8.17 10.90
CA ARG A 445 5.48 -8.39 10.31
C ARG A 445 4.50 -8.96 11.33
N ILE A 446 4.87 -10.03 12.04
CA ILE A 446 4.03 -10.66 13.07
C ILE A 446 3.62 -9.65 14.14
N ASN A 447 4.60 -8.93 14.69
CA ASN A 447 4.34 -7.95 15.75
C ASN A 447 3.43 -6.83 15.24
N THR A 448 3.67 -6.32 14.03
CA THR A 448 2.83 -5.28 13.43
C THR A 448 1.39 -5.76 13.24
N ILE A 449 1.18 -6.96 12.68
CA ILE A 449 -0.17 -7.52 12.49
C ILE A 449 -0.88 -7.71 13.82
N LYS A 450 -0.19 -8.21 14.86
CA LYS A 450 -0.75 -8.33 16.21
C LYS A 450 -1.24 -7.01 16.78
N THR A 451 -0.56 -5.89 16.49
CA THR A 451 -1.02 -4.57 16.94
C THR A 451 -2.31 -4.09 16.26
N LEU A 452 -2.68 -4.69 15.12
CA LEU A 452 -3.89 -4.36 14.37
C LEU A 452 -5.12 -5.18 14.84
N VAL A 453 -4.93 -6.18 15.70
CA VAL A 453 -6.03 -6.98 16.25
C VAL A 453 -6.87 -6.11 17.17
N LEU A 454 -8.19 -6.10 16.95
CA LEU A 454 -9.14 -5.28 17.70
C LEU A 454 -9.45 -5.85 19.08
N THR A 455 -9.44 -7.18 19.20
CA THR A 455 -9.72 -7.88 20.45
C THR A 455 -8.49 -7.86 21.34
N LYS A 456 -8.64 -7.33 22.56
CA LYS A 456 -7.60 -7.49 23.58
C LYS A 456 -7.65 -8.93 24.08
N ARG A 457 -6.57 -9.67 23.81
CA ARG A 457 -6.38 -11.04 24.30
C ARG A 457 -5.75 -11.07 25.68
#